data_AF-A0A846AX31-F1
#
_entry.id   AF-A0A846AX31-F1
#
_cell.length_a   1.000
_cell.length_b   1.000
_cell.length_c   1.000
_cell.angle_alpha   90.00
_cell.angle_beta   90.00
_cell.angle_gamma   90.00
#
_symmetry.space_group_name_H-M   'P 1'
#
loop_
_entity.id
_entity.type
_entity.pdbx_description
1 polymer ?
#
loop_
_entity_poly.entity_id
_entity_poly.type
_entity_poly.pdbx_seq_one_letter_code
_entity_poly.pdbx_strand_id
1 'polypeptide(L)'
;MPEEIIEAYKVFDYKNANLEEYVPDLNRCDVPFSVPRTLIFDAIQMCRADSEFATQEQMAVKKAAKLLGVPDDIVLALNRLVDQEESLNAMRRALLETEKL
;
A
#
# COMPACT_ATOMS: atom_id res chain seq x y z
N MET A 1 16.89 8.33 -10.92
CA MET A 1 15.64 8.73 -11.58
C MET A 1 15.94 9.83 -12.59
N PRO A 2 15.28 9.86 -13.76
CA PRO A 2 15.43 10.95 -14.73
C PRO A 2 15.11 12.31 -14.11
N GLU A 3 15.86 13.37 -14.48
CA GLU A 3 15.69 14.72 -13.92
C GLU A 3 14.29 15.30 -14.16
N GLU A 4 13.70 15.00 -15.31
CA GLU A 4 12.33 15.41 -15.67
C GLU A 4 11.28 14.90 -14.68
N ILE A 5 11.44 13.67 -14.18
CA ILE A 5 10.51 13.08 -13.19
C ILE A 5 10.70 13.75 -11.81
N ILE A 6 11.95 14.10 -11.47
CA ILE A 6 12.25 14.78 -10.20
C ILE A 6 11.60 16.16 -10.19
N GLU A 7 11.66 16.89 -11.31
CA GLU A 7 11.10 18.23 -11.39
C GLU A 7 9.57 18.21 -11.40
N ALA A 8 8.97 17.27 -12.14
CA ALA A 8 7.53 17.04 -12.09
C ALA A 8 7.03 16.70 -10.67
N TYR A 9 7.79 15.89 -9.92
CA TYR A 9 7.46 15.53 -8.55
C TYR A 9 7.47 16.73 -7.58
N LYS A 10 8.46 17.63 -7.71
CA LYS A 10 8.56 18.83 -6.84
C LYS A 10 7.39 19.80 -7.02
N VAL A 11 6.86 19.90 -8.24
CA VAL A 11 5.81 20.87 -8.59
C VAL A 11 4.40 20.31 -8.36
N PHE A 12 4.27 18.99 -8.15
CA PHE A 12 2.98 18.36 -7.92
C PHE A 12 2.35 18.76 -6.58
N ASP A 13 1.20 19.42 -6.64
CA ASP A 13 0.43 19.81 -5.45
C ASP A 13 -0.42 18.64 -4.93
N TYR A 14 0.23 17.78 -4.16
CA TYR A 14 -0.43 16.64 -3.52
C TYR A 14 -1.49 17.03 -2.47
N LYS A 15 -1.52 18.29 -2.01
CA LYS A 15 -2.47 18.74 -0.97
C LYS A 15 -3.83 19.08 -1.55
N ASN A 16 -3.84 19.66 -2.77
CA ASN A 16 -5.07 20.06 -3.46
C ASN A 16 -5.45 19.10 -4.61
N ALA A 17 -4.60 18.12 -4.93
CA ALA A 17 -4.90 17.13 -5.96
C ALA A 17 -6.17 16.31 -5.62
N ASN A 18 -7.09 16.24 -6.58
CA ASN A 18 -8.25 15.38 -6.48
C ASN A 18 -7.90 13.97 -6.98
N LEU A 19 -7.78 13.02 -6.06
CA LEU A 19 -7.46 11.63 -6.37
C LEU A 19 -8.39 11.01 -7.42
N GLU A 20 -9.68 11.38 -7.43
CA GLU A 20 -10.67 10.84 -8.38
C GLU A 20 -10.32 11.13 -9.85
N GLU A 21 -9.55 12.18 -10.11
CA GLU A 21 -9.12 12.55 -11.47
C GLU A 21 -7.99 11.64 -11.99
N TYR A 22 -7.19 11.04 -11.10
CA TYR A 22 -6.01 10.24 -11.45
C TYR A 22 -6.30 8.73 -11.42
N VAL A 23 -7.31 8.30 -10.66
CA VAL A 23 -7.69 6.88 -10.55
C VAL A 23 -7.97 6.21 -11.91
N PRO A 24 -8.66 6.84 -12.87
CA PRO A 24 -8.93 6.22 -14.17
C PRO A 24 -7.66 5.90 -14.99
N ASP A 25 -6.61 6.72 -14.84
CA ASP A 25 -5.35 6.56 -15.57
C ASP A 25 -4.45 5.46 -14.99
N LEU A 26 -4.62 5.10 -13.71
CA LEU A 26 -3.88 4.00 -13.06
C LEU A 26 -4.14 2.63 -13.71
N ASN A 27 -5.30 2.47 -14.35
CA ASN A 27 -5.65 1.24 -15.08
C ASN A 27 -4.99 1.14 -16.47
N ARG A 28 -4.24 2.16 -16.91
CA ARG A 28 -3.54 2.17 -18.20
C ARG A 28 -2.12 1.59 -18.15
N CYS A 29 -1.64 1.20 -16.97
CA CYS A 29 -0.35 0.53 -16.85
C CYS A 29 -0.44 -0.90 -17.39
N ASP A 30 0.36 -1.20 -18.42
CA ASP A 30 0.51 -2.55 -18.97
C ASP A 30 1.38 -3.41 -18.03
N VAL A 31 0.79 -3.81 -16.91
CA VAL A 31 1.43 -4.66 -15.89
C VAL A 31 0.56 -5.89 -15.62
N PRO A 32 1.16 -7.08 -15.36
CA PRO A 32 0.42 -8.32 -15.20
C PRO A 32 -0.30 -8.44 -13.84
N PHE A 33 -0.48 -7.34 -13.11
CA PHE A 33 -1.10 -7.29 -11.79
C PHE A 33 -2.03 -6.09 -11.66
N SER A 34 -3.01 -6.21 -10.76
CA SER A 34 -4.00 -5.15 -10.53
C SER A 34 -3.37 -4.01 -9.73
N VAL A 35 -3.06 -2.89 -10.41
CA VAL A 35 -2.53 -1.67 -9.79
C VAL A 35 -3.37 -1.21 -8.59
N PRO A 36 -4.72 -1.15 -8.67
CA PRO A 36 -5.57 -0.83 -7.51
C PRO A 36 -5.33 -1.72 -6.29
N ARG A 37 -5.19 -3.04 -6.48
CA ARG A 37 -4.99 -3.99 -5.38
C ARG A 37 -3.60 -3.89 -4.79
N THR A 38 -2.59 -3.70 -5.64
CA THR A 38 -1.20 -3.49 -5.21
C THR A 38 -1.07 -2.22 -4.37
N LEU A 39 -1.69 -1.10 -4.79
CA LEU A 39 -1.66 0.14 -4.02
C LEU A 39 -2.32 0.00 -2.64
N ILE A 40 -3.44 -0.74 -2.56
CA ILE A 40 -4.08 -1.02 -1.27
C ILE A 40 -3.21 -1.92 -0.39
N PHE A 41 -2.58 -2.93 -0.98
CA PHE A 41 -1.64 -3.79 -0.27
C PHE A 41 -0.46 -2.98 0.30
N ASP A 42 0.16 -2.13 -0.51
CA ASP A 42 1.27 -1.27 -0.08
C ASP A 42 0.81 -0.27 1.00
N ALA A 43 -0.38 0.31 0.86
CA ALA A 43 -0.95 1.19 1.88
C ALA A 43 -1.14 0.48 3.22
N ILE A 44 -1.63 -0.77 3.21
CA ILE A 44 -1.78 -1.59 4.43
C ILE A 44 -0.40 -1.85 5.05
N GLN A 45 0.61 -2.24 4.25
CA GLN A 45 1.96 -2.45 4.77
C GLN A 45 2.54 -1.18 5.39
N MET A 46 2.37 -0.03 4.75
CA MET A 46 2.88 1.25 5.26
C MET A 46 2.21 1.68 6.55
N CYS A 47 0.89 1.52 6.68
CA CYS A 47 0.17 1.80 7.93
C CYS A 47 0.65 0.89 9.08
N ARG A 48 0.97 -0.37 8.79
CA ARG A 48 1.41 -1.33 9.83
C ARG A 48 2.87 -1.16 10.26
N ALA A 49 3.63 -0.28 9.59
CA ALA A 49 5.05 -0.07 9.87
C ALA A 49 5.32 0.50 11.28
N ASP A 50 4.35 1.20 11.88
CA ASP A 50 4.46 1.72 13.25
C ASP A 50 3.98 0.73 14.33
N SER A 51 3.68 -0.52 13.94
CA SER A 51 3.23 -1.64 14.78
C SER A 51 1.77 -1.60 15.24
N GLU A 52 1.03 -0.52 14.99
CA GLU A 52 -0.37 -0.40 15.40
C GLU A 52 -1.29 -0.08 14.22
N PHE A 53 -1.97 -1.09 13.68
CA PHE A 53 -2.99 -0.87 12.64
C PHE A 53 -4.27 -0.26 13.22
N ALA A 54 -4.24 1.03 13.52
CA ALA A 54 -5.29 1.72 14.23
C ALA A 54 -6.60 1.76 13.44
N THR A 55 -7.73 1.92 14.16
CA THR A 55 -9.06 1.94 13.53
C THR A 55 -9.19 3.09 12.50
N GLN A 56 -8.48 4.20 12.71
CA GLN A 56 -8.45 5.33 11.78
C GLN A 56 -7.78 4.96 10.44
N GLU A 57 -6.69 4.20 10.49
CA GLU A 57 -5.98 3.75 9.29
C GLU A 57 -6.79 2.73 8.51
N GLN A 58 -7.45 1.81 9.22
CA GLN A 58 -8.40 0.87 8.62
C GLN A 58 -9.51 1.59 7.86
N MET A 59 -10.04 2.68 8.43
CA MET A 59 -11.04 3.50 7.76
C MET A 59 -10.48 4.24 6.54
N ALA A 60 -9.25 4.74 6.61
CA ALA A 60 -8.58 5.39 5.50
C ALA A 60 -8.33 4.43 4.33
N VAL A 61 -7.82 3.22 4.61
CA VAL A 61 -7.61 2.16 3.62
C VAL A 61 -8.94 1.76 2.97
N LYS A 62 -10.02 1.57 3.75
CA LYS A 62 -11.35 1.26 3.21
C LYS A 62 -11.88 2.38 2.31
N LYS A 63 -11.67 3.64 2.69
CA LYS A 63 -12.07 4.79 1.85
C LYS A 63 -11.30 4.80 0.53
N ALA A 64 -9.98 4.58 0.57
CA ALA A 64 -9.15 4.49 -0.62
C ALA A 64 -9.55 3.31 -1.52
N ALA A 65 -9.84 2.14 -0.93
CA ALA A 65 -10.28 0.97 -1.67
C ALA A 65 -11.58 1.21 -2.43
N LYS A 66 -12.55 1.89 -1.80
CA LYS A 66 -13.80 2.29 -2.47
C LYS A 66 -13.56 3.22 -3.65
N LEU A 67 -12.68 4.21 -3.51
CA LEU A 67 -12.32 5.12 -4.60
C LEU A 67 -11.65 4.38 -5.76
N LEU A 68 -10.83 3.38 -5.44
CA LEU A 68 -10.13 2.53 -6.41
C LEU A 68 -10.97 1.39 -6.97
N GLY A 69 -12.23 1.24 -6.54
CA GLY A 69 -13.13 0.17 -6.99
C GLY A 69 -12.72 -1.23 -6.52
N VAL A 70 -11.94 -1.34 -5.43
CA VAL A 70 -11.53 -2.62 -4.85
C VAL A 70 -12.61 -3.12 -3.90
N PRO A 71 -13.14 -4.35 -4.10
CA PRO A 71 -14.15 -4.93 -3.22
C PRO A 71 -13.67 -5.15 -1.76
N ASP A 72 -14.56 -4.97 -0.79
CA ASP A 72 -14.25 -5.07 0.65
C ASP A 72 -13.71 -6.45 1.07
N ASP A 73 -14.16 -7.53 0.44
CA ASP A 73 -13.67 -8.89 0.66
C ASP A 73 -12.22 -9.07 0.19
N ILE A 74 -11.85 -8.43 -0.93
CA ILE A 74 -10.46 -8.37 -1.40
C ILE A 74 -9.60 -7.56 -0.44
N VAL A 75 -10.08 -6.41 0.05
CA VAL A 75 -9.35 -5.61 1.06
C VAL A 75 -9.11 -6.43 2.33
N LEU A 76 -10.10 -7.20 2.78
CA LEU A 76 -9.95 -8.09 3.93
C LEU A 76 -8.92 -9.20 3.65
N ALA A 77 -8.93 -9.78 2.46
CA ALA A 77 -7.94 -10.79 2.07
C ALA A 77 -6.52 -10.20 2.03
N LEU A 78 -6.35 -8.98 1.51
CA LEU A 78 -5.05 -8.27 1.48
C LEU A 78 -4.55 -7.96 2.89
N ASN A 79 -5.40 -7.50 3.80
CA ASN A 79 -5.03 -7.30 5.20
C ASN A 79 -4.47 -8.59 5.83
N ARG A 80 -5.18 -9.70 5.64
CA ARG A 80 -4.75 -11.01 6.16
C ARG A 80 -3.44 -11.48 5.54
N LEU A 81 -3.21 -11.18 4.26
CA LEU A 81 -1.96 -11.51 3.58
C LEU A 81 -0.80 -10.77 4.23
N VAL A 82 -0.93 -9.46 4.46
CA VAL A 82 0.10 -8.64 5.12
C VAL A 82 0.36 -9.14 6.55
N ASP A 83 -0.68 -9.45 7.31
CA ASP A 83 -0.56 -10.03 8.66
C ASP A 83 0.30 -11.31 8.64
N GLN A 84 0.04 -12.19 7.67
CA GLN A 84 0.76 -13.46 7.52
C GLN A 84 2.21 -13.23 7.11
N GLU A 85 2.48 -12.32 6.17
CA GLU A 85 3.84 -11.98 5.74
C GLU A 85 4.69 -11.45 6.90
N GLU A 86 4.13 -10.58 7.75
CA GLU A 86 4.82 -10.11 8.94
C GLU A 86 5.08 -11.23 9.94
N SER A 87 4.10 -12.11 10.19
CA SER A 87 4.30 -13.26 11.07
C SER A 87 5.38 -14.20 10.54
N LEU A 88 5.42 -14.43 9.23
CA LEU A 88 6.45 -15.25 8.58
C LEU A 88 7.82 -14.58 8.67
N ASN A 89 7.89 -13.26 8.48
CA ASN A 89 9.14 -12.50 8.63
C ASN A 89 9.65 -12.52 10.07
N ALA A 90 8.76 -12.37 11.07
CA ALA A 90 9.12 -12.48 12.48
C ALA A 90 9.63 -13.88 12.82
N MET A 91 8.97 -14.94 12.34
CA MET A 91 9.42 -16.32 12.50
C MET A 91 10.77 -16.55 11.82
N ARG A 92 10.96 -16.03 10.61
CA ARG A 92 12.25 -16.09 9.89
C ARG A 92 13.37 -15.45 10.69
N ARG A 93 13.13 -14.27 11.27
CA ARG A 93 14.11 -13.58 12.14
C ARG A 93 14.43 -14.44 13.36
N ALA A 94 13.40 -14.91 14.08
CA ALA A 94 13.58 -15.73 15.28
C ALA A 94 14.36 -17.04 15.04
N LEU A 95 14.20 -17.67 13.88
CA LEU A 95 14.88 -18.93 13.54
C LEU A 95 16.29 -18.75 12.96
N LEU A 96 16.55 -17.63 12.27
CA LEU A 96 17.77 -17.46 11.47
C LEU A 96 18.71 -16.35 11.99
N GLU A 97 18.22 -15.39 12.78
CA GLU A 97 19.06 -14.40 13.44
C GLU A 97 19.68 -15.03 14.70
N THR A 98 20.85 -15.64 14.54
CA THR A 98 21.73 -15.95 15.67
C THR A 98 22.33 -14.65 16.21
N GLU A 99 22.34 -14.47 17.53
CA GLU A 99 23.08 -13.39 18.20
C GLU A 99 24.52 -13.35 17.66
N LYS A 100 24.95 -12.19 17.16
CA LYS A 100 26.38 -11.96 16.96
C LYS A 100 27.03 -11.96 18.34
N LEU A 101 27.66 -13.07 18.71
CA LEU A 101 28.64 -13.16 19.79
C LEU A 101 29.81 -12.19 19.56
#